data_AF-A0A529SJV8-F1
#
_entry.id   AF-A0A529SJV8-F1
#
_cell.length_a   1.000
_cell.length_b   1.000
_cell.length_c   1.000
_cell.angle_alpha   90.00
_cell.angle_beta   90.00
_cell.angle_gamma   90.00
#
_symmetry.space_group_name_H-M   'P 1'
#
loop_
_entity.id
_entity.type
_entity.pdbx_description
1 polymer ?
#
loop_
_entity_poly.entity_id
_entity_poly.type
_entity_poly.pdbx_seq_one_letter_code
_entity_poly.pdbx_strand_id
1 'polypeptide(L)'
;PAETSIFAKGLTRPYGIAFYPPGDKPQWVYVANSNSVVRFPYRDGDLEASGEPETIVAKVPASHHWTRDIAFAPDGKTLYLSVGSGSNIAEDMSARPKGGLEDWTKSQPLGAAWGPEEGRADVLAFDPDGSNRRTVATGLRNCSGMTVQPATGALWC
;
A
#
# COMPACT_ATOMS: atom_id res chain seq x y z
N PRO A 1 15.16 -28.71 -13.27
CA PRO A 1 15.03 -28.33 -11.85
C PRO A 1 14.73 -26.84 -11.75
N ALA A 2 13.91 -26.39 -10.79
CA ALA A 2 13.74 -24.97 -10.52
C ALA A 2 14.87 -24.49 -9.59
N GLU A 3 15.51 -23.37 -9.92
CA GLU A 3 16.51 -22.73 -9.05
C GLU A 3 15.85 -21.64 -8.20
N THR A 4 16.30 -21.50 -6.94
CA THR A 4 15.83 -20.45 -6.03
C THR A 4 16.86 -19.31 -6.01
N SER A 5 16.42 -18.09 -6.30
CA SER A 5 17.22 -16.88 -6.17
C SER A 5 16.55 -15.88 -5.23
N ILE A 6 17.32 -14.90 -4.74
CA ILE A 6 16.79 -13.76 -3.99
C ILE A 6 16.82 -12.56 -4.92
N PHE A 7 15.66 -12.06 -5.33
CA PHE A 7 15.57 -10.90 -6.22
C PHE A 7 16.11 -9.62 -5.56
N ALA A 8 15.70 -9.32 -4.32
CA ALA A 8 16.13 -8.13 -3.59
C ALA A 8 16.38 -8.43 -2.10
N LYS A 9 17.34 -7.72 -1.50
CA LYS A 9 17.75 -7.83 -0.09
C LYS A 9 17.63 -6.48 0.62
N GLY A 10 17.73 -6.48 1.95
CA GLY A 10 17.73 -5.23 2.75
C GLY A 10 16.38 -4.54 2.87
N LEU A 11 15.29 -5.21 2.45
CA LEU A 11 13.93 -4.70 2.53
C LEU A 11 13.38 -4.73 3.97
N THR A 12 12.49 -3.78 4.29
CA THR A 12 11.90 -3.67 5.63
C THR A 12 10.59 -4.43 5.69
N ARG A 13 10.64 -5.70 6.14
CA ARG A 13 9.47 -6.59 6.26
C ARG A 13 8.58 -6.54 4.99
N PRO A 14 9.13 -6.88 3.82
CA PRO A 14 8.37 -6.84 2.56
C PRO A 14 7.18 -7.80 2.65
N TYR A 15 6.05 -7.38 2.08
CA TYR A 15 4.81 -8.16 2.08
C TYR A 15 4.18 -8.22 0.69
N GLY A 16 3.63 -7.10 0.20
CA GLY A 16 3.01 -7.02 -1.11
C GLY A 16 4.03 -6.85 -2.24
N ILE A 17 3.72 -7.37 -3.41
CA ILE A 17 4.54 -7.27 -4.62
C ILE A 17 3.63 -7.11 -5.84
N ALA A 18 4.01 -6.24 -6.77
CA ALA A 18 3.27 -6.06 -8.02
C ALA A 18 4.22 -5.70 -9.17
N PHE A 19 3.96 -6.29 -10.34
CA PHE A 19 4.64 -5.94 -11.58
C PHE A 19 3.96 -4.74 -12.26
N TYR A 20 4.74 -3.86 -12.87
CA TYR A 20 4.25 -2.64 -13.50
C TYR A 20 5.01 -2.30 -14.80
N PRO A 21 4.35 -1.82 -15.87
CA PRO A 21 2.90 -1.69 -16.01
C PRO A 21 2.19 -3.05 -15.95
N PRO A 22 0.90 -3.09 -15.56
CA PRO A 22 0.12 -4.33 -15.62
C PRO A 22 0.10 -4.91 -17.04
N GLY A 23 0.17 -6.24 -17.14
CA GLY A 23 0.18 -6.96 -18.42
C GLY A 23 1.45 -7.78 -18.62
N ASP A 24 1.70 -8.17 -19.87
CA ASP A 24 2.71 -9.19 -20.21
C ASP A 24 4.15 -8.66 -20.27
N LYS A 25 4.36 -7.34 -20.18
CA LYS A 25 5.67 -6.70 -20.35
C LYS A 25 5.95 -5.67 -19.25
N PRO A 26 6.04 -6.11 -17.99
CA PRO A 26 6.39 -5.20 -16.91
C PRO A 26 7.82 -4.68 -17.08
N GLN A 27 8.03 -3.47 -16.57
CA GLN A 27 9.32 -2.78 -16.55
C GLN A 27 9.84 -2.57 -15.13
N TRP A 28 8.98 -2.83 -14.14
CA TRP A 28 9.24 -2.57 -12.73
C TRP A 28 8.63 -3.66 -11.87
N VAL A 29 9.30 -3.97 -10.76
CA VAL A 29 8.74 -4.69 -9.63
C VAL A 29 8.58 -3.72 -8.47
N TYR A 30 7.35 -3.50 -8.04
CA TYR A 30 7.02 -2.74 -6.84
C TYR A 30 6.97 -3.70 -5.65
N VAL A 31 7.56 -3.30 -4.53
CA VAL A 31 7.54 -4.05 -3.28
C VAL A 31 7.04 -3.14 -2.16
N ALA A 32 6.02 -3.59 -1.45
CA ALA A 32 5.48 -2.93 -0.29
C ALA A 32 6.18 -3.44 0.98
N ASN A 33 7.09 -2.62 1.48
CA ASN A 33 7.66 -2.74 2.82
C ASN A 33 6.63 -2.32 3.86
N SER A 34 6.82 -2.71 5.12
CA SER A 34 5.91 -2.29 6.19
C SER A 34 5.86 -0.75 6.38
N ASN A 35 6.93 -0.04 5.98
CA ASN A 35 7.11 1.41 6.14
C ASN A 35 7.23 2.21 4.83
N SER A 36 7.21 1.56 3.67
CA SER A 36 7.37 2.23 2.37
C SER A 36 6.89 1.35 1.22
N VAL A 37 6.66 1.96 0.06
CA VAL A 37 6.64 1.25 -1.22
C VAL A 37 7.90 1.64 -1.97
N VAL A 38 8.61 0.64 -2.48
CA VAL A 38 9.78 0.82 -3.33
C VAL A 38 9.56 0.13 -4.68
N ARG A 39 10.35 0.48 -5.69
CA ARG A 39 10.39 -0.26 -6.95
C ARG A 39 11.81 -0.51 -7.42
N PHE A 40 11.96 -1.55 -8.23
CA PHE A 40 13.18 -1.93 -8.91
C PHE A 40 12.93 -2.00 -10.42
N PRO A 41 13.88 -1.57 -11.26
CA PRO A 41 13.84 -1.90 -12.68
C PRO A 41 13.72 -3.41 -12.86
N TYR A 42 12.95 -3.84 -13.84
CA TYR A 42 12.71 -5.24 -14.12
C TYR A 42 12.62 -5.50 -15.63
N ARG A 43 13.20 -6.61 -16.05
CA ARG A 43 13.00 -7.24 -17.36
C ARG A 43 12.55 -8.67 -17.14
N ASP A 44 11.74 -9.17 -18.06
CA ASP A 44 11.23 -10.55 -17.98
C ASP A 44 12.38 -11.55 -17.80
N GLY A 45 12.28 -12.32 -16.72
CA GLY A 45 13.27 -13.32 -16.35
C GLY A 45 14.41 -12.83 -15.44
N ASP A 46 14.45 -11.54 -15.07
CA ASP A 46 15.42 -11.06 -14.09
C ASP A 46 15.23 -11.80 -12.76
N LEU A 47 16.30 -12.43 -12.28
CA LEU A 47 16.34 -13.19 -11.03
C LEU A 47 16.95 -12.40 -9.86
N GLU A 48 17.55 -11.25 -10.15
CA GLU A 48 18.18 -10.32 -9.22
C GLU A 48 17.89 -8.88 -9.67
N ALA A 49 17.64 -7.99 -8.71
CA ALA A 49 17.42 -6.58 -8.98
C ALA A 49 18.72 -5.92 -9.48
N SER A 50 18.63 -5.14 -10.56
CA SER A 50 19.80 -4.54 -11.20
C SER A 50 20.38 -3.30 -10.49
N GLY A 51 19.87 -2.94 -9.30
CA GLY A 51 20.30 -1.75 -8.57
C GLY A 51 19.52 -1.48 -7.27
N GLU A 52 19.83 -0.35 -6.63
CA GLU A 52 19.15 0.12 -5.42
C GLU A 52 17.67 0.46 -5.68
N PRO A 53 16.79 0.28 -4.68
CA PRO A 53 15.38 0.60 -4.82
C PRO A 53 15.11 2.09 -4.96
N GLU A 54 14.17 2.45 -5.84
CA GLU A 54 13.54 3.77 -5.83
C GLU A 54 12.40 3.79 -4.81
N THR A 55 12.38 4.78 -3.92
CA THR A 55 11.25 4.94 -2.97
C THR A 55 10.10 5.69 -3.65
N ILE A 56 8.93 5.06 -3.65
CA ILE A 56 7.69 5.55 -4.28
C ILE A 56 6.76 6.15 -3.23
N VAL A 57 6.52 5.42 -2.15
CA VAL A 57 5.77 5.93 -0.99
C VAL A 57 6.65 5.81 0.23
N ALA A 58 6.94 6.94 0.89
CA ALA A 58 7.75 6.98 2.10
C ALA A 58 6.87 7.10 3.36
N LYS A 59 7.45 6.74 4.51
CA LYS A 59 6.89 7.02 5.84
C LYS A 59 5.48 6.45 6.06
N VAL A 60 5.21 5.26 5.53
CA VAL A 60 3.99 4.52 5.84
C VAL A 60 4.05 4.10 7.31
N PRO A 61 3.02 4.34 8.13
CA PRO A 61 2.99 3.89 9.52
C PRO A 61 3.14 2.37 9.58
N ALA A 62 4.07 1.82 10.39
CA ALA A 62 4.48 0.40 10.28
C ALA A 62 4.20 -0.47 11.52
N SER A 63 3.68 0.09 12.60
CA SER A 63 3.41 -0.65 13.85
C SER A 63 2.12 -1.48 13.79
N HIS A 64 2.02 -2.49 14.66
CA HIS A 64 0.90 -3.41 14.83
C HIS A 64 0.50 -4.14 13.55
N HIS A 65 -0.66 -3.88 12.94
CA HIS A 65 -1.11 -4.57 11.72
C HIS A 65 -0.29 -4.10 10.51
N TRP A 66 0.91 -4.63 10.39
CA TRP A 66 2.02 -4.10 9.59
C TRP A 66 2.02 -4.55 8.12
N THR A 67 1.15 -5.49 7.73
CA THR A 67 1.10 -6.02 6.36
C THR A 67 0.70 -4.92 5.37
N ARG A 68 1.42 -4.82 4.25
CA ARG A 68 1.12 -3.87 3.19
C ARG A 68 0.97 -4.66 1.91
N ASP A 69 -0.26 -4.76 1.42
CA ASP A 69 -0.49 -5.31 0.10
C ASP A 69 -0.66 -4.19 -0.92
N ILE A 70 -0.32 -4.48 -2.17
CA ILE A 70 -0.36 -3.53 -3.28
C ILE A 70 -0.94 -4.16 -4.53
N ALA A 71 -1.67 -3.34 -5.29
CA ALA A 71 -2.20 -3.73 -6.59
C ALA A 71 -2.23 -2.51 -7.51
N PHE A 72 -2.18 -2.73 -8.81
CA PHE A 72 -2.42 -1.67 -9.79
C PHE A 72 -3.82 -1.80 -10.38
N ALA A 73 -4.48 -0.67 -10.65
CA ALA A 73 -5.66 -0.66 -11.49
C ALA A 73 -5.33 -1.20 -12.90
N PRO A 74 -6.31 -1.76 -13.64
CA PRO A 74 -6.04 -2.41 -14.91
C PRO A 74 -5.47 -1.46 -15.98
N ASP A 75 -5.77 -0.16 -15.88
CA ASP A 75 -5.23 0.87 -16.77
C ASP A 75 -3.82 1.35 -16.39
N GLY A 76 -3.26 0.82 -15.30
CA GLY A 76 -1.95 1.19 -14.78
C GLY A 76 -1.87 2.59 -14.18
N LYS A 77 -2.97 3.34 -14.06
CA LYS A 77 -2.94 4.73 -13.59
C LYS A 77 -3.04 4.87 -12.08
N THR A 78 -3.43 3.81 -11.40
CA THR A 78 -3.59 3.82 -9.94
C THR A 78 -2.78 2.70 -9.31
N LEU A 79 -1.93 3.06 -8.36
CA LEU A 79 -1.34 2.15 -7.38
C LEU A 79 -2.22 2.17 -6.13
N TYR A 80 -2.77 1.02 -5.74
CA TYR A 80 -3.43 0.81 -4.46
C TYR A 80 -2.44 0.31 -3.42
N LEU A 81 -2.57 0.78 -2.18
CA LEU A 81 -1.77 0.35 -1.04
C LEU A 81 -2.68 0.15 0.17
N SER A 82 -2.65 -1.04 0.78
CA SER A 82 -3.31 -1.27 2.07
C SER A 82 -2.44 -0.83 3.24
N VAL A 83 -3.06 -0.20 4.25
CA VAL A 83 -2.41 0.19 5.50
C VAL A 83 -3.28 -0.27 6.68
N GLY A 84 -2.80 -1.26 7.44
CA GLY A 84 -3.48 -1.77 8.62
C GLY A 84 -3.45 -0.81 9.82
N SER A 85 -4.41 -0.98 10.73
CA SER A 85 -4.56 -0.23 11.98
C SER A 85 -3.36 -0.42 12.92
N GLY A 86 -3.12 0.59 13.74
CA GLY A 86 -2.13 0.59 14.81
C GLY A 86 -2.59 -0.19 16.05
N SER A 87 -3.85 -0.59 16.11
CA SER A 87 -4.49 -1.18 17.29
C SER A 87 -5.65 -2.13 16.91
N ASN A 88 -6.28 -2.79 17.89
CA ASN A 88 -7.41 -3.71 17.64
C ASN A 88 -8.77 -3.05 17.81
N ILE A 89 -8.89 -2.15 18.78
CA ILE A 89 -10.14 -1.49 19.19
C ILE A 89 -9.90 -0.01 19.50
N ALA A 90 -9.01 0.64 18.74
CA ALA A 90 -8.70 2.07 18.89
C ALA A 90 -8.12 2.40 20.28
N GLU A 91 -7.38 1.48 20.89
CA GLU A 91 -6.86 1.61 22.26
C GLU A 91 -6.08 2.92 22.49
N ASP A 92 -5.35 3.38 21.48
CA ASP A 92 -4.50 4.58 21.54
C ASP A 92 -5.16 5.84 20.94
N MET A 93 -6.41 5.73 20.47
CA MET A 93 -7.12 6.89 19.94
C MET A 93 -7.78 7.70 21.05
N SER A 94 -7.69 9.03 20.94
CA SER A 94 -8.52 9.91 21.75
C SER A 94 -10.00 9.74 21.40
N ALA A 95 -10.88 9.95 22.38
CA ALA A 95 -12.34 9.84 22.16
C ALA A 95 -12.88 10.78 21.07
N ARG A 96 -12.17 11.88 20.78
CA ARG A 96 -12.49 12.82 19.69
C ARG A 96 -11.21 13.29 18.99
N PRO A 97 -11.30 13.64 17.70
CA PRO A 97 -10.19 14.27 16.98
C PRO A 97 -9.90 15.66 17.54
N LYS A 98 -8.68 16.13 17.32
CA LYS A 98 -8.31 17.52 17.61
C LYS A 98 -9.16 18.45 16.74
N GLY A 99 -9.75 19.49 17.35
CA GLY A 99 -10.73 20.37 16.68
C GLY A 99 -12.17 19.86 16.73
N GLY A 100 -12.40 18.63 17.18
CA GLY A 100 -13.75 18.06 17.29
C GLY A 100 -14.25 17.41 15.99
N LEU A 101 -15.32 16.63 16.12
CA LEU A 101 -15.86 15.82 15.01
C LEU A 101 -16.39 16.67 13.86
N GLU A 102 -16.97 17.82 14.16
CA GLU A 102 -17.54 18.70 13.14
C GLU A 102 -16.47 19.14 12.13
N ASP A 103 -15.32 19.60 12.62
CA ASP A 103 -14.22 20.05 11.75
C ASP A 103 -13.50 18.88 11.07
N TRP A 104 -13.39 17.73 11.75
CA TRP A 104 -12.82 16.52 11.17
C TRP A 104 -13.60 16.06 9.94
N THR A 105 -14.92 15.94 10.07
CA THR A 105 -15.80 15.43 9.00
C THR A 105 -15.88 16.37 7.79
N LYS A 106 -15.54 17.65 7.92
CA LYS A 106 -15.46 18.59 6.78
C LYS A 106 -14.26 18.31 5.86
N SER A 107 -13.20 17.69 6.38
CA SER A 107 -11.92 17.56 5.67
C SER A 107 -11.47 16.12 5.45
N GLN A 108 -12.09 15.15 6.10
CA GLN A 108 -11.70 13.75 6.07
C GLN A 108 -12.83 12.87 5.52
N PRO A 109 -12.51 11.77 4.82
CA PRO A 109 -13.52 10.82 4.38
C PRO A 109 -14.22 10.17 5.58
N LEU A 110 -15.48 9.76 5.37
CA LEU A 110 -16.24 9.04 6.39
C LEU A 110 -15.46 7.77 6.80
N GLY A 111 -15.29 7.57 8.10
CA GLY A 111 -14.56 6.42 8.66
C GLY A 111 -13.05 6.65 8.86
N ALA A 112 -12.50 7.79 8.43
CA ALA A 112 -11.11 8.14 8.69
C ALA A 112 -10.83 8.25 10.20
N ALA A 113 -9.83 7.51 10.66
CA ALA A 113 -9.31 7.57 12.02
C ALA A 113 -8.36 8.76 12.23
N TRP A 114 -8.15 9.17 13.48
CA TRP A 114 -7.33 10.32 13.86
C TRP A 114 -6.23 9.97 14.87
N GLY A 115 -5.30 10.89 15.07
CA GLY A 115 -4.22 10.73 16.04
C GLY A 115 -3.28 9.61 15.63
N PRO A 116 -2.93 8.66 16.52
CA PRO A 116 -2.02 7.55 16.18
C PRO A 116 -2.52 6.63 15.06
N GLU A 117 -3.83 6.67 14.76
CA GLU A 117 -4.49 5.87 13.72
C GLU A 117 -4.71 6.62 12.41
N GLU A 118 -4.26 7.87 12.30
CA GLU A 118 -4.45 8.65 11.09
C GLU A 118 -3.77 8.02 9.86
N GLY A 119 -4.56 7.82 8.78
CA GLY A 119 -4.11 7.17 7.55
C GLY A 119 -3.89 5.66 7.67
N ARG A 120 -4.53 5.01 8.66
CA ARG A 120 -4.50 3.58 8.89
C ARG A 120 -5.90 2.97 8.88
N ALA A 121 -5.96 1.64 8.82
CA ALA A 121 -7.18 0.89 8.53
C ALA A 121 -7.77 1.27 7.15
N ASP A 122 -6.90 1.69 6.23
CA ASP A 122 -7.26 2.31 4.97
C ASP A 122 -6.76 1.48 3.79
N VAL A 123 -7.48 1.60 2.67
CA VAL A 123 -6.89 1.41 1.35
C VAL A 123 -6.66 2.78 0.76
N LEU A 124 -5.39 3.07 0.49
CA LEU A 124 -4.94 4.27 -0.17
C LEU A 124 -4.77 4.01 -1.67
N ALA A 125 -4.83 5.07 -2.46
CA ALA A 125 -4.41 5.04 -3.85
C ALA A 125 -3.48 6.21 -4.16
N PHE A 126 -2.63 5.99 -5.15
CA PHE A 126 -1.61 6.92 -5.62
C PHE A 126 -1.52 6.80 -7.14
N ASP A 127 -0.87 7.74 -7.78
CA ASP A 127 -0.34 7.52 -9.12
C ASP A 127 0.89 6.59 -9.02
N PRO A 128 1.34 5.93 -10.11
CA PRO A 128 2.40 4.94 -10.03
C PRO A 128 3.75 5.47 -9.53
N ASP A 129 3.97 6.77 -9.58
CA ASP A 129 5.16 7.45 -9.02
C ASP A 129 5.03 7.79 -7.52
N GLY A 130 3.90 7.46 -6.88
CA GLY A 130 3.62 7.73 -5.48
C GLY A 130 3.01 9.10 -5.20
N SER A 131 2.72 9.89 -6.23
CA SER A 131 2.03 11.17 -6.10
C SER A 131 0.51 10.99 -5.98
N ASN A 132 -0.22 12.09 -5.80
CA ASN A 132 -1.69 12.14 -5.82
C ASN A 132 -2.38 11.13 -4.87
N ARG A 133 -1.89 11.09 -3.63
CA ARG A 133 -2.47 10.28 -2.55
C ARG A 133 -3.96 10.57 -2.39
N ARG A 134 -4.75 9.50 -2.36
CA ARG A 134 -6.20 9.50 -2.17
C ARG A 134 -6.61 8.32 -1.28
N THR A 135 -7.73 8.44 -0.58
CA THR A 135 -8.30 7.35 0.24
C THR A 135 -9.43 6.69 -0.54
N VAL A 136 -9.38 5.36 -0.66
CA VAL A 136 -10.36 4.55 -1.39
C VAL A 136 -11.37 3.93 -0.42
N ALA A 137 -10.89 3.41 0.70
CA ALA A 137 -11.69 2.80 1.74
C ALA A 137 -11.05 3.04 3.10
N THR A 138 -11.88 3.03 4.15
CA THR A 138 -11.50 3.25 5.54
C THR A 138 -12.18 2.20 6.44
N GLY A 139 -11.62 1.91 7.62
CA GLY A 139 -12.26 1.07 8.65
C GLY A 139 -12.06 -0.44 8.50
N LEU A 140 -11.09 -0.88 7.70
CA LEU A 140 -10.90 -2.30 7.33
C LEU A 140 -10.10 -3.14 8.36
N ARG A 141 -9.61 -2.52 9.44
CA ARG A 141 -8.60 -3.06 10.39
C ARG A 141 -7.29 -3.48 9.72
N ASN A 142 -7.27 -4.53 8.89
CA ASN A 142 -6.08 -4.93 8.16
C ASN A 142 -6.42 -5.66 6.85
N CYS A 143 -6.37 -4.92 5.75
CA CYS A 143 -6.52 -5.44 4.40
C CYS A 143 -5.23 -6.17 3.97
N SER A 144 -5.03 -7.41 4.45
CA SER A 144 -3.81 -8.20 4.20
C SER A 144 -3.76 -8.86 2.83
N GLY A 145 -4.85 -8.88 2.07
CA GLY A 145 -4.88 -9.41 0.72
C GLY A 145 -5.72 -8.49 -0.15
N MET A 146 -5.16 -8.02 -1.25
CA MET A 146 -5.78 -7.09 -2.17
C MET A 146 -5.54 -7.52 -3.61
N THR A 147 -6.60 -7.55 -4.40
CA THR A 147 -6.50 -7.88 -5.83
C THR A 147 -7.50 -7.06 -6.63
N VAL A 148 -7.26 -6.91 -7.93
CA VAL A 148 -8.21 -6.29 -8.84
C VAL A 148 -8.87 -7.39 -9.65
N GLN A 149 -10.20 -7.47 -9.58
CA GLN A 149 -10.98 -8.43 -10.32
C GLN A 149 -10.88 -8.12 -11.83
N PRO A 150 -10.39 -9.05 -12.66
CA PRO A 150 -9.95 -8.71 -14.02
C PRO A 150 -11.09 -8.39 -15.00
N ALA A 151 -12.31 -8.85 -14.75
CA ALA A 151 -13.45 -8.62 -15.65
C ALA A 151 -14.15 -7.27 -15.40
N THR A 152 -14.13 -6.77 -14.17
CA THR A 152 -14.85 -5.57 -13.74
C THR A 152 -13.92 -4.43 -13.36
N GLY A 153 -12.64 -4.72 -13.09
CA GLY A 153 -11.70 -3.76 -12.51
C GLY A 153 -11.99 -3.40 -11.06
N ALA A 154 -12.90 -4.13 -10.39
CA ALA A 154 -13.23 -3.87 -9.00
C ALA A 154 -12.06 -4.28 -8.09
N LEU A 155 -11.70 -3.39 -7.16
CA LEU A 155 -10.73 -3.70 -6.13
C LEU A 155 -11.38 -4.57 -5.04
N TRP A 156 -10.74 -5.70 -4.73
CA TRP A 156 -11.16 -6.63 -3.71
C TRP A 156 -10.22 -6.59 -2.53
N CYS A 157 -10.84 -6.39 -1.38
CA CYS A 157 -10.36 -6.58 -0.03
C CYS A 157 -11.61 -6.77 0.85
#